data_AF-A0A935HNC1-F1
#
_entry.id   AF-A0A935HNC1-F1
#
_cell.length_a   1.000
_cell.length_b   1.000
_cell.length_c   1.000
_cell.angle_alpha   90.00
_cell.angle_beta   90.00
_cell.angle_gamma   90.00
#
_symmetry.space_group_name_H-M   'P 1'
#
loop_
_entity.id
_entity.type
_entity.pdbx_description
1 polymer ?
#
loop_
_entity_poly.entity_id
_entity_poly.type
_entity_poly.pdbx_seq_one_letter_code
_entity_poly.pdbx_strand_id
1 'polypeptide(L)'
;MLSYAAVQAEWTNTLDRIQQLCPLRRAAEVVRPDKFAYITLNEAYEYQVPTIERILFQNLLLRPMYRIEDCGTIEFQADWLWNWRQSAPWKCERSSSVNRLYPDAPERMYIYRFNVVLVEG
;
A
#
# COMPACT_ATOMS: atom_id res chain seq x y z
N MET A 1 -9.10 -3.73 -20.07
CA MET A 1 -9.55 -3.93 -18.69
C MET A 1 -9.29 -5.37 -18.31
N LEU A 2 -8.63 -5.59 -17.18
CA LEU A 2 -8.30 -6.91 -16.66
C LEU A 2 -9.50 -7.56 -15.97
N SER A 3 -9.51 -8.89 -15.93
CA SER A 3 -10.52 -9.64 -15.19
C SER A 3 -10.27 -9.58 -13.68
N TYR A 4 -11.33 -9.73 -12.89
CA TYR A 4 -11.23 -9.87 -11.43
C TYR A 4 -10.26 -10.97 -11.01
N ALA A 5 -10.32 -12.12 -11.68
CA ALA A 5 -9.44 -13.25 -11.37
C ALA A 5 -7.96 -12.89 -11.57
N ALA A 6 -7.62 -12.10 -12.59
CA ALA A 6 -6.25 -11.66 -12.81
C ALA A 6 -5.77 -10.70 -11.70
N VAL A 7 -6.60 -9.72 -11.32
CA VAL A 7 -6.26 -8.78 -10.23
C VAL A 7 -6.15 -9.53 -8.89
N GLN A 8 -7.05 -10.47 -8.62
CA GLN A 8 -7.03 -11.31 -7.41
C GLN A 8 -5.79 -12.20 -7.36
N ALA A 9 -5.41 -12.83 -8.46
CA ALA A 9 -4.22 -13.68 -8.51
C ALA A 9 -2.94 -12.87 -8.23
N GLU A 10 -2.80 -11.69 -8.86
CA GLU A 10 -1.66 -10.81 -8.61
C GLU A 10 -1.62 -10.30 -7.17
N TRP A 11 -2.78 -9.99 -6.60
CA TRP A 11 -2.88 -9.59 -5.20
C TRP A 11 -2.52 -10.72 -4.24
N THR A 12 -2.98 -11.94 -4.51
CA THR A 12 -2.65 -13.14 -3.71
C THR A 12 -1.14 -13.38 -3.71
N ASN A 13 -0.51 -13.34 -4.90
CA ASN A 13 0.95 -13.44 -5.02
C ASN A 13 1.69 -12.33 -4.24
N THR A 14 1.13 -11.12 -4.21
CA THR A 14 1.70 -10.00 -3.46
C THR A 14 1.63 -10.25 -1.95
N LEU A 15 0.50 -10.74 -1.46
CA LEU A 15 0.32 -11.10 -0.05
C LEU A 15 1.28 -12.22 0.37
N ASP A 16 1.41 -13.27 -0.43
CA ASP A 16 2.30 -14.40 -0.14
C ASP A 16 3.76 -13.93 0.03
N ARG A 17 4.23 -13.05 -0.88
CA ARG A 17 5.58 -12.46 -0.80
C ARG A 17 5.80 -11.62 0.46
N ILE A 18 4.77 -10.91 0.92
CA ILE A 18 4.86 -10.09 2.14
C ILE A 18 4.82 -11.00 3.39
N GLN A 19 4.00 -12.05 3.38
CA GLN A 19 3.92 -13.01 4.48
C GLN A 19 5.23 -13.77 4.71
N GLN A 20 6.08 -13.92 3.68
CA GLN A 20 7.44 -14.42 3.82
C GLN A 20 8.36 -13.50 4.64
N LEU A 21 8.03 -12.21 4.77
CA LEU A 21 8.82 -11.23 5.53
C LEU A 21 8.33 -11.04 6.96
N CYS A 22 7.01 -11.03 7.15
CA CYS A 22 6.37 -10.85 8.44
C CYS A 22 4.91 -11.36 8.44
N PRO A 23 4.37 -11.77 9.61
CA PRO A 23 2.95 -12.06 9.75
C PRO A 23 2.10 -10.81 9.52
N LEU A 24 1.10 -10.93 8.64
CA LEU A 24 0.06 -9.92 8.47
C LEU A 24 -1.00 -10.07 9.56
N ARG A 25 -1.37 -8.98 10.23
CA ARG A 25 -2.51 -8.96 11.15
C ARG A 25 -3.82 -8.97 10.39
N ARG A 26 -3.90 -8.19 9.32
CA ARG A 26 -5.07 -8.06 8.45
C ARG A 26 -4.61 -7.81 7.01
N ALA A 27 -5.41 -8.25 6.07
CA ALA A 27 -5.26 -7.93 4.66
C ALA A 27 -6.64 -7.88 3.98
N ALA A 28 -6.72 -7.24 2.82
CA ALA A 28 -7.86 -7.40 1.94
C ALA A 28 -7.84 -8.82 1.35
N GLU A 29 -8.67 -9.74 1.84
CA GLU A 29 -8.66 -11.14 1.36
C GLU A 29 -9.18 -11.26 -0.09
N VAL A 30 -10.12 -10.39 -0.45
CA VAL A 30 -10.79 -10.39 -1.75
C VAL A 30 -10.71 -9.02 -2.40
N VAL A 31 -10.35 -8.99 -3.68
CA VAL A 31 -10.35 -7.79 -4.52
C VAL A 31 -11.79 -7.31 -4.71
N ARG A 32 -12.03 -6.05 -4.32
CA ARG A 32 -13.33 -5.40 -4.36
C ARG A 32 -13.19 -3.99 -4.96
N PRO A 33 -13.86 -3.65 -6.07
CA PRO A 33 -13.66 -2.36 -6.73
C PRO A 33 -14.20 -1.19 -5.92
N ASP A 34 -15.14 -1.45 -5.02
CA ASP A 34 -15.76 -0.48 -4.11
C ASP A 34 -14.93 -0.25 -2.84
N LYS A 35 -13.78 -0.92 -2.69
CA LYS A 35 -12.94 -0.87 -1.49
C LYS A 35 -11.47 -0.74 -1.85
N PHE A 36 -10.68 -0.28 -0.89
CA PHE A 36 -9.22 -0.22 -1.02
C PHE A 36 -8.58 -1.59 -0.81
N ALA A 37 -7.42 -1.79 -1.44
CA ALA A 37 -6.47 -2.78 -0.99
C ALA A 37 -5.85 -2.29 0.31
N TYR A 38 -5.68 -3.19 1.28
CA TYR A 38 -4.99 -2.87 2.52
C TYR A 38 -4.22 -4.06 3.06
N ILE A 39 -3.17 -3.76 3.82
CA ILE A 39 -2.49 -4.70 4.72
C ILE A 39 -2.16 -3.99 6.03
N THR A 40 -2.24 -4.72 7.13
CA THR A 40 -1.86 -4.24 8.47
C THR A 40 -0.87 -5.22 9.07
N LEU A 41 0.25 -4.73 9.60
CA LEU A 41 1.22 -5.51 10.35
C LEU A 41 1.51 -4.88 11.72
N ASN A 42 2.19 -5.63 12.58
CA ASN A 42 2.63 -5.13 13.89
C ASN A 42 3.89 -4.27 13.73
N GLU A 43 3.98 -3.17 14.48
CA GLU A 43 5.12 -2.24 14.44
C GLU A 43 6.47 -2.91 14.75
N ALA A 44 6.52 -4.05 15.45
CA ALA A 44 7.73 -4.84 15.64
C ALA A 44 8.43 -5.24 14.32
N TYR A 45 7.72 -5.18 13.18
CA TYR A 45 8.25 -5.43 11.84
C TYR A 45 8.51 -4.14 11.03
N GLU A 46 8.63 -2.98 11.68
CA GLU A 46 8.90 -1.69 11.01
C GLU A 46 10.15 -1.74 10.10
N TYR A 47 11.15 -2.54 10.47
CA TYR A 47 12.37 -2.72 9.70
C TYR A 47 12.14 -3.35 8.32
N GLN A 48 11.01 -4.05 8.11
CA GLN A 48 10.62 -4.63 6.83
C GLN A 48 9.91 -3.64 5.91
N VAL A 49 9.48 -2.48 6.41
CA VAL A 49 8.68 -1.50 5.68
C VAL A 49 9.29 -1.13 4.32
N PRO A 50 10.60 -0.84 4.17
CA PRO A 50 11.17 -0.54 2.85
C PRO A 50 11.03 -1.69 1.84
N THR A 51 11.14 -2.93 2.29
CA THR A 51 10.98 -4.12 1.43
C THR A 51 9.52 -4.34 1.06
N ILE A 52 8.60 -4.15 2.01
CA ILE A 52 7.15 -4.25 1.80
C ILE A 52 6.69 -3.18 0.81
N GLU A 53 7.11 -1.92 0.99
CA GLU A 53 6.84 -0.85 0.04
C GLU A 53 7.29 -1.24 -1.37
N ARG A 54 8.54 -1.72 -1.52
CA ARG A 54 9.03 -2.19 -2.82
C ARG A 54 8.13 -3.28 -3.43
N ILE A 55 7.65 -4.24 -2.65
CA ILE A 55 6.73 -5.27 -3.14
C ILE A 55 5.40 -4.66 -3.60
N LEU A 56 4.80 -3.77 -2.80
CA LEU A 56 3.54 -3.09 -3.15
C LEU A 56 3.68 -2.24 -4.42
N PHE A 57 4.81 -1.55 -4.60
CA PHE A 57 5.08 -0.76 -5.80
C PHE A 57 5.51 -1.59 -7.01
N GLN A 58 6.00 -2.80 -6.82
CA GLN A 58 6.22 -3.76 -7.91
C GLN A 58 4.91 -4.36 -8.42
N ASN A 59 3.87 -4.42 -7.59
CA ASN A 59 2.53 -4.74 -8.06
C ASN A 59 2.00 -3.58 -8.93
N LEU A 60 1.96 -3.83 -10.24
CA LEU A 60 1.52 -2.88 -11.26
C LEU A 60 -0.01 -2.79 -11.39
N LEU A 61 -0.75 -3.45 -10.49
CA LEU A 61 -2.20 -3.33 -10.34
C LEU A 61 -2.60 -2.62 -9.05
N LEU A 62 -1.63 -2.02 -8.35
CA LEU A 62 -1.87 -1.16 -7.21
C LEU A 62 -1.44 0.27 -7.49
N ARG A 63 -2.19 1.21 -6.91
CA ARG A 63 -1.76 2.58 -6.65
C ARG A 63 -1.68 2.81 -5.14
N PRO A 64 -0.54 2.50 -4.50
CA PRO A 64 -0.32 2.81 -3.08
C PRO A 64 -0.57 4.30 -2.81
N MET A 65 -1.30 4.60 -1.75
CA MET A 65 -1.74 5.95 -1.42
C MET A 65 -1.09 6.47 -0.15
N TYR A 66 -1.17 5.70 0.93
CA TYR A 66 -0.61 6.10 2.21
C TYR A 66 -0.25 4.91 3.09
N ARG A 67 0.60 5.19 4.06
CA ARG A 67 0.93 4.34 5.20
C ARG A 67 0.56 5.07 6.49
N ILE A 68 -0.09 4.38 7.41
CA ILE A 68 -0.50 4.89 8.71
C ILE A 68 0.22 4.07 9.78
N GLU A 69 0.87 4.74 10.72
CA GLU A 69 1.47 4.12 11.90
C GLU A 69 0.69 4.62 13.11
N ASP A 70 0.07 3.68 13.84
CA ASP A 70 -0.77 4.00 14.99
C ASP A 70 -0.92 2.79 15.92
N CYS A 71 -0.92 3.03 17.23
CA CYS A 71 -1.22 2.04 18.27
C CYS A 71 -0.48 0.68 18.09
N GLY A 72 0.82 0.74 17.76
CA GLY A 72 1.66 -0.45 17.55
C GLY A 72 1.36 -1.23 16.25
N THR A 73 0.72 -0.58 15.27
CA THR A 73 0.43 -1.15 13.96
C THR A 73 0.88 -0.25 12.82
N ILE A 74 1.17 -0.88 11.69
CA ILE A 74 1.51 -0.20 10.43
C ILE A 74 0.52 -0.70 9.37
N GLU A 75 -0.27 0.20 8.82
CA GLU A 75 -1.25 -0.07 7.77
C GLU A 75 -0.85 0.60 6.46
N PHE A 76 -0.95 -0.14 5.36
CA PHE A 76 -0.77 0.37 4.00
C PHE A 76 -2.09 0.31 3.27
N GLN A 77 -2.42 1.35 2.51
CA GLN A 77 -3.61 1.38 1.67
C GLN A 77 -3.27 1.74 0.22
N ALA A 78 -4.01 1.14 -0.72
CA ALA A 78 -3.85 1.35 -2.15
C ALA A 78 -5.19 1.23 -2.90
N ASP A 79 -5.30 1.94 -4.03
CA ASP A 79 -6.38 1.67 -4.98
C ASP A 79 -6.06 0.47 -5.87
N TRP A 80 -7.10 -0.28 -6.22
CA TRP A 80 -7.02 -1.28 -7.29
C TRP A 80 -6.96 -0.63 -8.66
N LEU A 81 -6.07 -1.12 -9.51
CA LEU A 81 -6.02 -0.77 -10.92
C LEU A 81 -6.55 -1.92 -11.76
N TRP A 82 -7.35 -1.57 -12.76
CA TRP A 82 -7.99 -2.52 -13.68
C TRP A 82 -7.30 -2.59 -15.04
N ASN A 83 -6.15 -1.94 -15.15
CA ASN A 83 -5.23 -2.00 -16.27
C ASN A 83 -3.81 -1.93 -15.71
N TRP A 84 -2.88 -2.61 -16.36
CA TRP A 84 -1.46 -2.55 -15.99
C TRP A 84 -0.96 -1.11 -16.09
N ARG A 85 -0.52 -0.52 -14.98
CA ARG A 85 0.26 0.73 -15.05
C ARG A 85 1.70 0.42 -15.45
N GLN A 86 2.37 1.43 -15.99
CA GLN A 86 3.81 1.37 -16.13
C GLN A 86 4.49 1.43 -14.75
N SER A 87 5.69 0.85 -14.69
CA SER A 87 6.57 1.07 -13.54
C SER A 87 7.01 2.53 -13.54
N ALA A 88 6.93 3.19 -12.39
CA ALA A 88 7.33 4.57 -12.22
C ALA A 88 8.09 4.73 -10.90
N PRO A 89 9.10 5.61 -10.83
CA PRO A 89 9.72 5.96 -9.56
C PRO A 89 8.68 6.52 -8.59
N TRP A 90 8.88 6.29 -7.30
CA TRP A 90 7.97 6.74 -6.26
C TRP A 90 8.75 7.36 -5.11
N LYS A 91 8.06 8.18 -4.32
CA LYS A 91 8.56 8.75 -3.08
C LYS A 91 7.52 8.60 -1.98
N CYS A 92 8.02 8.49 -0.76
CA CYS A 92 7.24 8.46 0.47
C CYS A 92 7.51 9.76 1.23
N GLU A 93 6.46 10.52 1.52
CA GLU A 93 6.55 11.79 2.22
C GLU A 93 5.77 11.70 3.52
N ARG A 94 6.38 12.09 4.64
CA ARG A 94 5.63 12.20 5.90
C ARG A 94 4.61 13.33 5.77
N SER A 95 3.35 13.02 6.04
CA SER A 95 2.29 14.02 6.13
C SER A 95 2.55 14.89 7.36
N SER A 96 2.70 16.21 7.16
CA SER A 96 3.09 17.16 8.20
C SER A 96 1.99 17.47 9.21
N SER A 97 0.73 17.15 8.88
CA SER A 97 -0.43 17.52 9.69
C SER A 97 -1.29 16.29 10.00
N VAL A 98 -0.92 15.54 11.03
CA VAL A 98 -1.92 14.77 11.76
C VAL A 98 -2.47 15.71 12.83
N ASN A 99 -3.72 16.14 12.69
CA ASN A 99 -4.33 17.05 13.64
C ASN A 99 -4.57 16.31 14.97
N ARG A 100 -3.59 16.38 15.88
CA ARG A 100 -3.63 15.76 17.22
C ARG A 100 -4.72 16.31 18.15
N LEU A 101 -5.52 17.28 17.69
CA LEU A 101 -6.73 17.71 18.39
C LEU A 101 -7.89 16.71 18.23
N TYR A 102 -7.79 15.77 17.28
CA TYR A 102 -8.73 14.65 17.19
C TYR A 102 -8.20 13.47 18.03
N PRO A 103 -9.01 12.91 18.94
CA PRO A 103 -8.58 11.83 19.84
C PRO A 103 -8.04 10.58 19.12
N ASP A 104 -8.57 10.29 17.94
CA ASP A 104 -8.24 9.10 17.14
C ASP A 104 -7.29 9.43 15.97
N ALA A 105 -6.58 10.55 16.04
CA ALA A 105 -5.65 10.95 15.00
C ALA A 105 -4.39 10.05 15.05
N PRO A 106 -3.94 9.48 13.91
CA PRO A 106 -2.84 8.53 13.92
C PRO A 106 -1.52 9.17 14.38
N GLU A 107 -0.63 8.37 14.98
CA GLU A 107 0.67 8.88 15.43
C GLU A 107 1.51 9.43 14.27
N ARG A 108 1.52 8.72 13.13
CA ARG A 108 2.19 9.15 11.90
C ARG A 108 1.40 8.70 10.67
N MET A 109 1.44 9.56 9.65
CA MET A 109 0.90 9.24 8.32
C MET A 109 1.94 9.62 7.27
N TYR A 110 2.06 8.77 6.25
CA TYR A 110 2.94 8.96 5.11
C TYR A 110 2.12 8.86 3.84
N ILE A 111 2.39 9.74 2.88
CA ILE A 111 1.71 9.78 1.59
C ILE A 111 2.70 9.32 0.51
N TYR A 112 2.21 8.44 -0.36
CA TYR A 112 2.94 7.96 -1.51
C TYR A 112 2.66 8.82 -2.73
N ARG A 113 3.71 9.18 -3.46
CA ARG A 113 3.60 9.89 -4.73
C ARG A 113 4.38 9.17 -5.81
N PHE A 114 3.72 8.91 -6.93
CA PHE A 114 4.39 8.49 -8.16
C PHE A 114 5.02 9.70 -8.83
N ASN A 115 6.31 9.64 -9.12
CA ASN A 115 7.00 10.63 -9.92
C ASN A 115 6.76 10.28 -11.39
N VAL A 116 5.58 10.65 -11.89
CA VAL A 116 5.27 10.52 -13.32
C VAL A 116 5.97 11.66 -14.04
N VAL A 117 7.01 11.36 -14.81
CA VAL A 117 7.55 12.31 -15.78
C VAL A 117 6.59 12.28 -16.97
N LEU A 118 5.86 13.38 -17.19
CA LEU A 118 5.09 13.55 -18.41
C LEU A 118 6.09 13.64 -19.57
N VAL A 119 6.10 12.64 -20.45
CA VAL A 119 6.78 12.75 -21.73
C VAL A 119 5.76 13.39 -22.67
N GLU A 120 6.02 14.62 -23.12
CA GLU A 120 5.23 15.24 -24.19
C GLU A 120 5.30 14.33 -25.43
N GLY A 121 4.14 13.95 -25.94
CA GLY A 121 3.98 13.13 -27.14
C GLY A 121 3.70 13.96 -28.38
#